data_AF-A0A5B2V739-F1
#
_entry.id   AF-A0A5B2V739-F1
#
_cell.length_a   1.000
_cell.length_b   1.000
_cell.length_c   1.000
_cell.angle_alpha   90.00
_cell.angle_beta   90.00
_cell.angle_gamma   90.00
#
_symmetry.space_group_name_H-M   'P 1'
#
loop_
_entity.id
_entity.type
_entity.pdbx_description
1 polymer ?
#
loop_
_entity_poly.entity_id
_entity_poly.type
_entity_poly.pdbx_seq_one_letter_code
_entity_poly.pdbx_strand_id
1 'polypeptide(L)'
;MPNDDDLADALESVSRFLVELAAMSDREQAAFMARAVANGAFHYGLLPEDLLPGLFATIGEVAGEAGLSPEAVAIEAFRRHGYWAEMQEVDAVVILRAVRVQG
;
A
#
# COMPACT_ATOMS: atom_id res chain seq x y z
N MET A 1 17.38 -13.04 27.69
CA MET A 1 17.97 -13.02 26.34
C MET A 1 17.04 -13.83 25.46
N PRO A 2 16.65 -13.37 24.27
CA PRO A 2 15.89 -14.24 23.34
C PRO A 2 16.70 -15.51 23.11
N ASN A 3 16.04 -16.66 23.10
CA ASN A 3 16.69 -17.96 22.94
C ASN A 3 17.16 -18.09 21.49
N ASP A 4 18.31 -18.72 21.24
CA ASP A 4 18.84 -18.89 19.88
C ASP A 4 17.86 -19.65 18.96
N ASP A 5 17.01 -20.50 19.54
CA ASP A 5 15.91 -21.22 18.86
C ASP A 5 14.81 -20.26 18.36
N ASP A 6 14.46 -19.22 19.13
CA ASP A 6 13.46 -18.22 18.73
C ASP A 6 13.93 -17.38 17.55
N LEU A 7 15.25 -17.13 17.48
CA LEU A 7 15.88 -16.39 16.38
C LEU A 7 15.96 -17.24 15.11
N ALA A 8 16.25 -18.53 15.23
CA ALA A 8 16.28 -19.46 14.11
C ALA A 8 14.89 -19.62 13.47
N ASP A 9 13.84 -19.78 14.30
CA ASP A 9 12.45 -19.89 13.83
C ASP A 9 11.96 -18.60 13.16
N ALA A 10 12.34 -17.44 13.69
CA ALA A 10 12.02 -16.15 13.08
C ALA A 10 12.69 -15.97 11.70
N LEU A 11 13.95 -16.37 11.57
CA LEU A 11 14.70 -16.30 10.31
C LEU A 11 14.14 -17.27 9.26
N GLU A 12 13.74 -18.47 9.67
CA GLU A 12 13.11 -19.44 8.77
C GLU A 12 11.75 -18.94 8.28
N SER A 13 10.95 -18.35 9.18
CA SER A 13 9.66 -17.75 8.85
C SER A 13 9.78 -16.62 7.82
N VAL A 14 10.74 -15.71 8.01
CA VAL A 14 11.03 -14.61 7.07
C VAL A 14 11.50 -15.16 5.72
N SER A 15 12.39 -16.16 5.73
CA SER A 15 12.91 -16.77 4.50
C SER A 15 11.81 -17.46 3.69
N ARG A 16 10.91 -18.18 4.37
CA ARG A 16 9.74 -18.84 3.75
C ARG A 16 8.78 -17.82 3.17
N PHE A 17 8.49 -16.74 3.90
CA PHE A 17 7.67 -15.65 3.44
C PHE A 17 8.22 -14.98 2.17
N LEU A 18 9.54 -14.74 2.10
CA LEU A 18 10.18 -14.16 0.92
C LEU A 18 10.11 -15.08 -0.30
N VAL A 19 10.25 -16.40 -0.10
CA VAL A 19 10.09 -17.40 -1.17
C VAL A 19 8.65 -17.45 -1.68
N GLU A 20 7.67 -17.42 -0.78
CA GLU A 20 6.24 -17.38 -1.13
C GLU A 20 5.89 -16.08 -1.87
N LEU A 21 6.43 -14.93 -1.45
CA LEU A 21 6.25 -13.65 -2.12
C LEU A 21 6.82 -13.67 -3.55
N ALA A 22 8.03 -14.22 -3.73
CA ALA A 22 8.67 -14.32 -5.05
C ALA A 22 7.95 -15.26 -6.01
N ALA A 23 7.18 -16.22 -5.49
CA ALA A 23 6.37 -17.13 -6.29
C ALA A 23 4.99 -16.56 -6.68
N MET A 24 4.56 -15.44 -6.08
CA MET A 24 3.30 -14.77 -6.42
C MET A 24 3.38 -14.10 -7.79
N SER A 25 2.28 -14.13 -8.53
CA SER A 25 2.12 -13.26 -9.71
C SER A 25 2.08 -11.78 -9.32
N ASP A 26 2.38 -10.88 -10.26
CA ASP A 26 2.33 -9.42 -10.05
C ASP A 26 1.00 -8.95 -9.42
N ARG A 27 -0.12 -9.60 -9.79
CA ARG A 27 -1.45 -9.29 -9.26
C ARG A 27 -1.61 -9.72 -7.80
N GLU A 28 -1.06 -10.87 -7.43
CA GLU A 28 -1.10 -11.40 -6.07
C GLU A 28 -0.19 -10.59 -5.14
N GLN A 29 1.00 -10.22 -5.63
CA GLN A 29 1.91 -9.31 -4.93
C GLN A 29 1.23 -7.97 -4.67
N ALA A 30 0.60 -7.36 -5.68
CA ALA A 30 -0.12 -6.08 -5.51
C ALA A 30 -1.26 -6.19 -4.48
N ALA A 31 -2.03 -7.28 -4.48
CA ALA A 31 -3.11 -7.50 -3.53
C ALA A 31 -2.62 -7.82 -2.11
N PHE A 32 -1.46 -8.46 -1.97
CA PHE A 32 -0.78 -8.67 -0.70
C PHE A 32 -0.26 -7.34 -0.13
N MET A 33 0.43 -6.55 -0.96
CA MET A 33 0.94 -5.23 -0.59
C MET A 33 -0.20 -4.31 -0.16
N ALA A 34 -1.28 -4.22 -0.94
CA ALA A 34 -2.46 -3.41 -0.57
C ALA A 34 -3.07 -3.82 0.79
N ARG A 35 -3.08 -5.12 1.11
CA ARG A 35 -3.53 -5.63 2.42
C ARG A 35 -2.55 -5.29 3.55
N ALA A 36 -1.25 -5.41 3.32
CA ALA A 36 -0.22 -5.03 4.27
C ALA A 36 -0.27 -3.52 4.57
N VAL A 37 -0.45 -2.70 3.52
CA VAL A 37 -0.67 -1.25 3.60
C VAL A 37 -1.92 -0.93 4.44
N ALA A 38 -3.06 -1.55 4.10
CA ALA A 38 -4.33 -1.32 4.80
C ALA A 38 -4.30 -1.74 6.28
N ASN A 39 -3.50 -2.76 6.62
CA ASN A 39 -3.35 -3.25 8.00
C ASN A 39 -2.23 -2.55 8.78
N GLY A 40 -1.62 -1.49 8.24
CA GLY A 40 -0.58 -0.72 8.96
C GLY A 40 0.74 -1.48 9.14
N ALA A 41 1.04 -2.47 8.29
CA ALA A 41 2.27 -3.26 8.35
C ALA A 41 3.56 -2.41 8.23
N PHE A 42 3.44 -1.16 7.77
CA PHE A 42 4.50 -0.15 7.80
C PHE A 42 5.10 0.06 9.18
N HIS A 43 4.32 -0.11 10.25
CA HIS A 43 4.79 0.09 11.62
C HIS A 43 5.76 -1.00 12.11
N TYR A 44 5.89 -2.12 11.40
CA TYR A 44 6.66 -3.28 11.85
C TYR A 44 7.86 -3.64 10.95
N GLY A 45 8.19 -2.84 9.93
CA GLY A 45 9.38 -3.07 9.09
C GLY A 45 9.36 -4.39 8.32
N LEU A 46 8.16 -4.93 8.02
CA LEU A 46 7.97 -6.24 7.39
C LEU A 46 8.03 -6.23 5.86
N LEU A 47 8.32 -5.08 5.25
CA LEU A 47 8.42 -4.95 3.80
C LEU A 47 9.88 -4.84 3.36
N PRO A 48 10.29 -5.57 2.30
CA PRO A 48 11.61 -5.45 1.69
C PRO A 48 12.00 -3.99 1.39
N GLU A 49 13.24 -3.60 1.71
CA GLU A 49 13.71 -2.21 1.61
C GLU A 49 13.63 -1.62 0.21
N ASP A 50 13.76 -2.46 -0.81
CA ASP A 50 13.64 -2.11 -2.23
C ASP A 50 12.21 -1.76 -2.67
N LEU A 51 11.21 -2.19 -1.91
CA LEU A 51 9.80 -1.87 -2.16
C LEU A 51 9.33 -0.61 -1.43
N LEU A 52 10.09 -0.15 -0.42
CA LEU A 52 9.74 1.02 0.38
C LEU A 52 9.75 2.34 -0.43
N PRO A 53 10.70 2.62 -1.35
CA PRO A 53 10.70 3.84 -2.19
C PRO A 53 9.43 4.07 -3.01
N GLY A 54 8.73 3.00 -3.43
CA GLY A 54 7.45 3.11 -4.14
C GLY A 54 6.25 3.41 -3.24
N LEU A 55 6.43 3.30 -1.92
CA LEU A 55 5.40 3.48 -0.89
C LEU A 55 5.54 4.79 -0.11
N PHE A 56 6.70 5.44 -0.15
CA PHE A 56 7.10 6.53 0.78
C PHE A 56 6.46 7.90 0.55
N ALA A 57 5.32 7.95 -0.13
CA ALA A 57 4.46 9.10 0.04
C ALA A 57 3.02 8.60 0.04
N THR A 58 2.51 8.32 1.24
CA THR A 58 1.08 8.16 1.44
C THR A 58 0.38 9.42 0.90
N ILE A 59 -0.87 9.26 0.47
CA ILE A 59 -1.68 10.39 -0.02
C ILE A 59 -1.67 11.56 0.98
N GLY A 60 -1.64 11.26 2.29
CA GLY A 60 -1.54 12.26 3.35
C GLY A 60 -0.19 12.97 3.43
N GLU A 61 0.93 12.27 3.24
CA GLU A 61 2.27 12.88 3.22
C GLU A 61 2.44 13.79 1.99
N VAL A 62 2.05 13.31 0.81
CA VAL A 62 2.06 14.12 -0.43
C VAL A 62 1.17 15.35 -0.26
N ALA A 63 -0.01 15.19 0.35
CA ALA A 63 -0.92 16.29 0.62
C ALA A 63 -0.29 17.33 1.56
N GLY A 64 0.37 16.88 2.63
CA GLY A 64 1.09 17.74 3.56
C GLY A 64 2.22 18.52 2.90
N GLU A 65 3.06 17.86 2.11
CA GLU A 65 4.18 18.50 1.39
C GLU A 65 3.71 19.47 0.30
N ALA A 66 2.65 19.11 -0.42
CA ALA A 66 2.11 19.92 -1.51
C ALA A 66 1.13 21.03 -1.05
N GLY A 67 0.76 21.06 0.24
CA GLY A 67 -0.27 21.96 0.75
C GLY A 67 -1.66 21.69 0.14
N LEU A 68 -1.95 20.43 -0.20
CA LEU A 68 -3.20 19.97 -0.78
C LEU A 68 -4.01 19.18 0.24
N SER A 69 -5.28 18.91 -0.07
CA SER A 69 -6.05 17.92 0.71
C SER A 69 -5.69 16.50 0.26
N PRO A 70 -5.74 15.50 1.15
CA PRO A 70 -5.55 14.09 0.77
C PRO A 70 -6.50 13.66 -0.37
N GLU A 71 -7.74 14.11 -0.36
CA GLU A 71 -8.72 13.82 -1.41
C GLU A 71 -8.28 14.38 -2.77
N ALA A 72 -7.73 15.59 -2.81
CA ALA A 72 -7.24 16.20 -4.03
C ALA A 72 -6.05 15.43 -4.61
N VAL A 73 -5.12 14.99 -3.76
CA VAL A 73 -4.00 14.14 -4.17
C VAL A 73 -4.48 12.78 -4.69
N ALA A 74 -5.44 12.16 -4.01
CA ALA A 74 -6.01 10.89 -4.42
C ALA A 74 -6.68 10.99 -5.81
N ILE A 75 -7.51 12.02 -6.01
CA ILE A 75 -8.19 12.28 -7.28
C ILE A 75 -7.18 12.48 -8.42
N GLU A 76 -6.14 13.28 -8.18
CA GLU A 76 -5.10 13.54 -9.18
C GLU A 76 -4.30 12.27 -9.52
N ALA A 77 -3.99 11.44 -8.53
CA ALA A 77 -3.35 10.15 -8.74
C ALA A 77 -4.21 9.26 -9.68
N PHE A 78 -5.51 9.13 -9.42
CA PHE A 78 -6.41 8.38 -10.29
C PHE A 78 -6.47 8.95 -11.71
N ARG A 79 -6.51 10.27 -11.87
CA ARG A 79 -6.50 10.95 -13.18
C ARG A 79 -5.28 10.63 -14.01
N ARG A 80 -4.09 10.63 -13.39
CA ARG A 80 -2.83 10.27 -14.06
C ARG A 80 -2.81 8.84 -14.59
N HIS A 81 -3.62 7.96 -14.01
CA HIS A 81 -3.72 6.56 -14.42
C HIS A 81 -4.94 6.27 -15.32
N GLY A 82 -5.54 7.30 -15.92
CA GLY A 82 -6.65 7.13 -16.87
C GLY A 82 -8.00 6.87 -16.21
N TYR A 83 -8.18 7.30 -14.96
CA TYR A 83 -9.47 7.27 -14.28
C TYR A 83 -10.03 8.68 -14.14
N TRP A 84 -11.34 8.81 -14.25
CA TRP A 84 -12.04 9.97 -13.76
C TRP A 84 -12.33 9.72 -12.29
N ALA A 85 -12.05 10.68 -11.42
CA ALA A 85 -12.25 10.55 -9.99
C ALA A 85 -12.86 11.82 -9.37
N GLU A 86 -13.75 11.60 -8.39
CA GLU A 86 -14.42 12.63 -7.59
C GLU A 86 -14.73 12.09 -6.18
N MET A 87 -14.89 13.00 -5.22
CA MET A 87 -15.52 12.65 -3.94
C MET A 87 -17.03 12.62 -4.12
N GLN A 88 -17.68 11.56 -3.67
CA GLN A 88 -19.13 11.40 -3.70
C GLN A 88 -19.63 11.13 -2.29
N GLU A 89 -20.69 11.84 -1.89
CA GLU A 89 -21.44 11.53 -0.68
C GLU A 89 -22.50 10.46 -1.02
N VAL A 90 -22.45 9.34 -0.29
CA VAL A 90 -23.44 8.26 -0.38
C VAL A 90 -23.98 8.04 1.02
N ASP A 91 -25.25 8.39 1.20
CA ASP A 91 -25.91 8.48 2.50
C ASP A 91 -25.13 9.38 3.48
N ALA A 92 -24.50 8.80 4.51
CA ALA A 92 -23.72 9.51 5.51
C ALA A 92 -22.20 9.29 5.38
N VAL A 93 -21.74 8.73 4.26
CA VAL A 93 -20.33 8.40 4.03
C VAL A 93 -19.81 9.12 2.79
N VAL A 94 -18.67 9.79 2.94
CA VAL A 94 -17.93 10.38 1.81
C VAL A 94 -16.98 9.33 1.27
N ILE A 95 -17.14 8.95 0.01
CA ILE A 95 -16.30 7.97 -0.69
C ILE A 95 -15.58 8.61 -1.88
N LEU A 96 -14.41 8.10 -2.21
CA LEU A 96 -13.73 8.44 -3.46
C LEU A 96 -14.24 7.52 -4.56
N ARG A 97 -14.99 8.08 -5.52
CA ARG A 97 -15.46 7.36 -6.71
C ARG A 97 -14.44 7.54 -7.82
N ALA A 98 -13.96 6.43 -8.37
CA ALA A 98 -13.09 6.41 -9.54
C ALA A 98 -13.69 5.52 -10.64
N VAL A 99 -13.76 6.04 -11.87
CA VAL A 99 -14.29 5.36 -13.06
C VAL A 99 -13.22 5.37 -14.13
N ARG A 100 -12.85 4.21 -14.65
CA ARG A 100 -11.84 4.12 -15.71
C ARG A 100 -12.36 4.79 -16.99
N VAL A 101 -11.64 5.79 -17.47
CA VAL A 101 -11.93 6.48 -18.74
C VAL A 101 -11.12 5.76 -19.82
N GLN A 102 -11.69 4.67 -20.34
CA GLN A 102 -11.19 3.81 -21.43
C GLN A 102 -10.35 2.57 -21.05
N GLY A 103 -10.73 1.48 -21.71
CA GLY A 103 -9.91 0.31 -22.04
C GLY A 103 -9.69 0.28 -23.55
#